data_AF-A0A447RIG5-F1
#
_entry.id   AF-A0A447RIG5-F1
#
_cell.length_a   1.000
_cell.length_b   1.000
_cell.length_c   1.000
_cell.angle_alpha   90.00
_cell.angle_beta   90.00
_cell.angle_gamma   90.00
#
_symmetry.space_group_name_H-M   'P 1'
#
loop_
_entity.id
_entity.type
_entity.pdbx_description
1 polymer ?
#
loop_
_entity_poly.entity_id
_entity_poly.type
_entity_poly.pdbx_seq_one_letter_code
_entity_poly.pdbx_strand_id
1 'polypeptide(L)'
;MARKIHPNDDVNKSQSSNDVFPTAMHVAALIALREKVIPSLQALRATLNEKAVAFRDIVKIGRTHLQDATPLTLGQEISGWGGDAGP
;
A
#
# COMPACT_ATOMS: atom_id res chain seq x y z
N MET A 1 5.20 -25.48 -43.00
CA MET A 1 6.28 -24.48 -42.94
C MET A 1 7.06 -24.70 -41.66
N ALA A 2 8.39 -24.77 -41.71
CA ALA A 2 9.21 -24.84 -40.51
C ALA A 2 9.20 -23.48 -39.77
N ARG A 3 9.18 -23.51 -38.44
CA ARG A 3 9.22 -22.32 -37.58
C ARG A 3 10.58 -21.64 -37.71
N LYS A 4 10.62 -20.32 -37.94
CA LYS A 4 11.87 -19.54 -38.16
C LYS A 4 12.71 -19.31 -36.89
N ILE A 5 12.14 -19.51 -35.70
CA ILE A 5 12.75 -19.23 -34.39
C ILE A 5 12.44 -20.40 -33.47
N HIS A 6 13.40 -21.11 -32.89
CA HIS A 6 13.15 -22.20 -31.95
C HIS A 6 12.92 -21.67 -30.51
N PRO A 7 11.89 -22.11 -29.77
CA PRO A 7 11.56 -21.50 -28.47
C PRO A 7 12.64 -21.75 -27.42
N ASN A 8 13.28 -22.92 -27.42
CA ASN A 8 14.37 -23.18 -26.49
C ASN A 8 15.69 -22.57 -26.97
N ASP A 9 16.04 -22.81 -28.24
CA ASP A 9 17.40 -22.53 -28.72
C ASP A 9 17.62 -21.05 -29.06
N ASP A 10 16.54 -20.30 -29.29
CA ASP A 10 16.58 -18.86 -29.56
C ASP A 10 15.99 -18.02 -28.42
N VAL A 11 14.73 -18.28 -28.00
CA VAL A 11 14.04 -17.40 -27.02
C VAL A 11 14.53 -17.64 -25.58
N ASN A 12 14.72 -18.91 -25.21
CA ASN A 12 15.24 -19.31 -23.89
C ASN A 12 16.76 -19.50 -23.88
N LYS A 13 17.46 -18.99 -24.91
CA LYS A 13 18.92 -19.09 -24.97
C LYS A 13 19.55 -18.34 -23.80
N SER A 14 20.54 -18.99 -23.16
CA SER A 14 21.23 -18.48 -21.97
C SER A 14 20.33 -18.26 -20.74
N GLN A 15 19.16 -18.87 -20.71
CA GLN A 15 18.19 -18.78 -19.63
C GLN A 15 17.86 -20.17 -19.08
N SER A 16 17.46 -20.24 -17.81
CA SER A 16 16.79 -21.38 -17.21
C SER A 16 15.45 -20.94 -16.63
N SER A 17 14.50 -21.86 -16.53
CA SER A 17 13.29 -21.57 -15.77
C SER A 17 13.60 -21.23 -14.30
N ASN A 18 14.72 -21.74 -13.77
CA ASN A 18 15.11 -21.56 -12.38
C ASN A 18 15.58 -20.12 -12.05
N ASP A 19 16.07 -19.35 -13.02
CA ASP A 19 16.43 -17.94 -12.85
C ASP A 19 15.40 -16.98 -13.49
N VAL A 20 14.79 -17.36 -14.61
CA VAL A 20 13.80 -16.51 -15.30
C VAL A 20 12.49 -16.39 -14.51
N PHE A 21 11.97 -17.47 -13.92
CA PHE A 21 10.71 -17.39 -13.16
C PHE A 21 10.83 -16.49 -11.93
N PRO A 22 11.84 -16.66 -11.04
CA PRO A 22 12.02 -15.76 -9.91
C PRO A 22 12.25 -14.31 -10.34
N THR A 23 12.98 -14.09 -11.44
CA THR A 23 13.16 -12.75 -12.02
C THR A 23 11.83 -12.14 -12.43
N ALA A 24 11.00 -12.87 -13.18
CA ALA A 24 9.68 -12.42 -13.59
C ALA A 24 8.75 -12.15 -12.39
N MET A 25 8.82 -12.99 -11.35
CA MET A 25 8.07 -12.79 -10.09
C MET A 25 8.44 -11.48 -9.41
N HIS A 26 9.73 -11.17 -9.28
CA HIS A 26 10.18 -9.92 -8.67
C HIS A 26 9.79 -8.70 -9.50
N VAL A 27 9.89 -8.78 -10.83
CA VAL A 27 9.44 -7.71 -11.74
C VAL A 27 7.93 -7.48 -11.57
N ALA A 28 7.13 -8.54 -11.58
CA ALA A 28 5.68 -8.44 -11.41
C ALA A 28 5.30 -7.86 -10.03
N ALA A 29 5.97 -8.30 -8.96
CA ALA A 29 5.75 -7.79 -7.62
C ALA A 29 6.09 -6.30 -7.52
N LEU A 30 7.23 -5.87 -8.08
CA LEU A 30 7.65 -4.47 -8.07
C LEU A 30 6.65 -3.58 -8.82
N ILE A 31 6.19 -4.03 -9.99
CA ILE A 31 5.17 -3.32 -10.78
C ILE A 31 3.87 -3.20 -9.97
N ALA A 32 3.37 -4.30 -9.41
CA ALA A 32 2.14 -4.29 -8.61
C ALA A 32 2.23 -3.37 -7.38
N LEU A 33 3.38 -3.36 -6.69
CA LEU A 33 3.62 -2.49 -5.55
C LEU A 33 3.64 -1.01 -5.96
N ARG A 34 4.40 -0.67 -7.01
CA ARG A 34 4.59 0.72 -7.45
C ARG A 34 3.35 1.32 -8.09
N GLU A 35 2.60 0.54 -8.86
CA GLU A 35 1.49 1.04 -9.67
C GLU A 35 0.14 0.91 -8.98
N LYS A 36 -0.01 -0.01 -8.02
CA LYS A 36 -1.30 -0.25 -7.35
C LYS A 36 -1.24 0.02 -5.86
N VAL A 37 -0.35 -0.67 -5.14
CA VAL A 37 -0.37 -0.66 -3.67
C VAL A 37 0.05 0.69 -3.12
N ILE A 38 1.21 1.21 -3.54
CA ILE A 38 1.75 2.48 -3.04
C ILE A 38 0.79 3.65 -3.35
N PRO A 39 0.27 3.84 -4.58
CA PRO A 39 -0.70 4.89 -4.86
C PRO A 39 -1.99 4.77 -4.03
N SER A 40 -2.49 3.55 -3.82
CA SER A 40 -3.70 3.33 -3.02
C SER A 40 -3.48 3.70 -1.54
N LEU A 41 -2.32 3.36 -0.97
CA LEU A 41 -1.96 3.76 0.40
C LEU A 41 -1.78 5.27 0.52
N GLN A 42 -1.20 5.93 -0.50
CA GLN A 42 -1.08 7.38 -0.54
C GLN A 42 -2.45 8.06 -0.58
N ALA A 43 -3.38 7.55 -1.40
CA ALA A 43 -4.74 8.06 -1.48
C ALA A 43 -5.52 7.88 -0.16
N LEU A 44 -5.38 6.72 0.49
CA LEU A 44 -5.95 6.47 1.81
C LEU A 44 -5.40 7.45 2.84
N ARG A 45 -4.08 7.62 2.91
CA ARG A 45 -3.44 8.57 3.84
C ARG A 45 -3.91 9.99 3.61
N ALA A 46 -3.95 10.45 2.35
CA ALA A 46 -4.42 11.79 2.02
C ALA A 46 -5.86 12.00 2.51
N THR A 47 -6.74 11.03 2.25
CA THR A 47 -8.14 11.07 2.69
C THR A 47 -8.26 11.13 4.22
N LEU A 48 -7.49 10.31 4.94
CA LEU A 48 -7.49 10.30 6.41
C LEU A 48 -7.00 11.63 6.97
N ASN A 49 -5.96 12.22 6.39
CA ASN A 49 -5.44 13.53 6.81
C ASN A 49 -6.45 14.66 6.56
N GLU A 50 -7.13 14.66 5.41
CA GLU A 50 -8.22 15.60 5.14
C GLU A 50 -9.35 15.47 6.16
N LYS A 51 -9.73 14.24 6.53
CA LYS A 51 -10.77 14.00 7.54
C LYS A 51 -10.33 14.37 8.96
N ALA A 52 -9.06 14.15 9.30
CA ALA A 52 -8.50 14.59 10.57
C ALA A 52 -8.64 16.11 10.74
N VAL A 53 -8.33 16.89 9.70
CA VAL A 53 -8.52 18.35 9.68
C VAL A 53 -10.00 18.71 9.76
N ALA A 54 -10.85 18.09 8.94
CA ALA A 54 -12.27 18.37 8.89
C ALA A 54 -13.00 18.12 10.22
N PHE A 55 -12.51 17.19 11.05
CA PHE A 55 -13.12 16.80 12.32
C PHE A 55 -12.34 17.27 13.55
N ARG A 56 -11.38 18.19 13.37
CA ARG A 56 -10.52 18.70 14.44
C ARG A 56 -11.30 19.30 15.63
N ASP A 57 -12.51 19.81 15.40
CA ASP A 57 -13.32 20.53 16.38
C ASP A 57 -14.46 19.66 16.98
N ILE A 58 -14.58 18.39 16.57
CA ILE A 58 -15.63 17.47 17.06
C ILE A 58 -15.10 16.72 18.28
N VAL A 59 -15.49 17.13 19.50
CA VAL A 59 -15.13 16.44 20.75
C VAL A 59 -15.93 15.14 20.91
N LYS A 60 -15.25 14.05 21.27
CA LYS A 60 -15.84 12.72 21.56
C LYS A 60 -15.28 12.12 22.85
N ILE A 61 -15.97 11.14 23.42
CA ILE A 61 -15.47 10.34 24.54
C ILE A 61 -14.32 9.44 24.08
N GLY A 62 -13.23 9.40 24.86
CA GLY A 62 -12.13 8.45 24.65
C GLY A 62 -12.51 7.05 25.13
N ARG A 63 -11.82 6.01 24.62
CA ARG A 63 -11.95 4.65 25.16
C ARG A 63 -10.60 4.00 25.39
N THR A 64 -10.35 3.58 26.64
CA THR A 64 -9.17 2.77 27.02
C THR A 64 -9.66 1.49 27.68
N HIS A 65 -9.11 0.33 27.32
CA HIS A 65 -9.68 -0.97 27.70
C HIS A 65 -11.19 -1.08 27.38
N LEU A 66 -11.62 -0.40 26.32
CA LEU A 66 -13.03 -0.28 25.88
C LEU A 66 -13.95 0.44 26.88
N GLN A 67 -13.43 1.03 27.95
CA GLN A 67 -14.16 1.83 28.93
C GLN A 67 -13.98 3.33 28.67
N ASP A 68 -14.93 4.14 29.11
CA ASP A 68 -14.90 5.59 28.96
C ASP A 68 -13.63 6.20 29.57
N ALA A 69 -13.03 7.13 28.84
CA ALA A 69 -11.80 7.83 29.22
C ALA A 69 -11.91 9.33 28.93
N THR A 70 -10.84 10.08 29.22
CA THR A 70 -10.76 11.52 28.96
C THR A 70 -11.09 11.85 27.49
N PRO A 71 -11.90 12.89 27.21
CA PRO A 71 -12.25 13.28 25.84
C PRO A 71 -11.05 13.64 24.97
N LEU A 72 -11.24 13.47 23.66
CA LEU A 72 -10.36 13.93 22.59
C LEU A 72 -11.22 14.35 21.39
N THR A 73 -10.65 15.01 20.39
CA THR A 73 -11.40 15.29 19.16
C THR A 73 -11.36 14.10 18.21
N LEU A 74 -12.40 13.93 17.40
CA LEU A 74 -12.42 12.91 16.34
C LEU A 74 -11.26 13.14 15.36
N GLY A 75 -10.89 14.39 15.10
CA GLY A 75 -9.70 14.71 14.32
C GLY A 75 -8.41 14.14 14.92
N GLN A 76 -8.22 14.23 16.25
CA GLN A 76 -7.07 13.62 16.95
C GLN A 76 -7.06 12.09 16.87
N GLU A 77 -8.22 11.44 16.87
CA GLU A 77 -8.30 9.98 16.70
C GLU A 77 -7.91 9.56 15.27
N ILE A 78 -8.43 10.26 14.25
CA ILE A 78 -8.17 9.94 12.85
C ILE A 78 -6.73 10.24 12.44
N SER A 79 -6.10 11.27 13.01
CA SER A 79 -4.69 11.57 12.72
C SER A 79 -3.78 10.38 13.03
N GLY A 80 -4.06 9.66 14.13
CA GLY A 80 -3.36 8.42 14.48
C GLY A 80 -3.49 7.33 13.41
N TRP A 81 -4.61 7.24 12.70
CA TRP A 81 -4.80 6.27 11.60
C TRP A 81 -4.06 6.69 10.32
N GLY A 82 -4.00 8.01 10.05
CA GLY A 82 -3.27 8.57 8.91
C GLY A 82 -1.74 8.46 9.05
N GLY A 83 -1.25 8.07 10.23
CA GLY A 83 0.18 8.02 10.54
C GLY A 83 0.74 9.35 11.03
N ASP A 84 -0.10 10.37 11.20
CA ASP A 84 0.23 11.63 11.87
C ASP A 84 -0.10 11.49 13.37
N ALA A 85 0.90 11.09 14.14
CA ALA A 85 0.90 11.30 15.59
C ALA A 85 1.14 12.80 15.84
N GLY A 86 0.11 13.63 15.62
CA GLY A 86 0.25 15.09 15.73
C GLY A 86 0.53 15.58 17.15
N PRO A 87 0.68 16.91 17.37
CA PRO A 87 1.30 17.89 16.48
C PRO A 87 2.78 17.58 16.14
#